data_AF-A0A920MGJ2-F1
#
_entry.id   AF-A0A920MGJ2-F1
#
_cell.length_a   1.000
_cell.length_b   1.000
_cell.length_c   1.000
_cell.angle_alpha   90.00
_cell.angle_beta   90.00
_cell.angle_gamma   90.00
#
_symmetry.space_group_name_H-M   'P 1'
#
loop_
_entity.id
_entity.type
_entity.pdbx_description
1 polymer ?
#
loop_
_entity_poly.entity_id
_entity_poly.type
_entity_poly.pdbx_seq_one_letter_code
_entity_poly.pdbx_strand_id
1 'polypeptide(L)'
;MWIFFGFRIYSLIITTDSEFEKFLLAGFMILLYLQILINIATVVGLIPLTGDPFPLLSLGGSSIIAVSSIFGIINRIFIENNQVI
;
A
#
# COMPACT_ATOMS: atom_id res chain seq x y z
N MET A 1 4.22 11.21 -4.34
CA MET A 1 4.78 9.90 -3.93
C MET A 1 3.73 8.80 -4.01
N TRP A 2 2.67 8.83 -3.19
CA TRP A 2 1.63 7.79 -3.15
C TRP A 2 0.95 7.53 -4.50
N ILE A 3 0.57 8.57 -5.24
CA ILE A 3 -0.04 8.43 -6.58
C ILE A 3 0.85 7.61 -7.53
N PHE A 4 2.16 7.91 -7.58
CA PHE A 4 3.12 7.17 -8.40
C PHE A 4 3.25 5.71 -7.94
N PHE A 5 3.23 5.48 -6.63
CA PHE A 5 3.26 4.13 -6.06
C PHE A 5 2.01 3.32 -6.44
N GLY A 6 0.82 3.91 -6.39
CA GLY A 6 -0.41 3.26 -6.85
C GLY A 6 -0.38 2.89 -8.33
N PHE A 7 0.12 3.80 -9.19
CA PHE A 7 0.29 3.49 -10.61
C PHE A 7 1.25 2.32 -10.84
N ARG A 8 2.34 2.23 -10.07
CA ARG A 8 3.29 1.10 -10.16
C ARG A 8 2.65 -0.23 -9.76
N ILE A 9 1.90 -0.27 -8.65
CA ILE A 9 1.20 -1.50 -8.24
C ILE A 9 0.10 -1.86 -9.22
N TYR A 10 -0.65 -0.89 -9.74
CA TYR A 10 -1.66 -1.14 -10.76
C TYR A 10 -1.04 -1.76 -12.01
N SER A 11 0.09 -1.23 -12.47
CA SER A 11 0.86 -1.83 -13.57
C SER A 11 1.34 -3.24 -13.25
N LEU A 12 1.68 -3.55 -12.01
CA LEU A 12 2.10 -4.90 -11.60
C LEU A 12 0.91 -5.87 -11.63
N ILE A 13 -0.25 -5.45 -11.14
CA ILE A 13 -1.48 -6.27 -11.13
C ILE A 13 -1.88 -6.71 -12.55
N ILE A 14 -1.73 -5.83 -13.55
CA ILE A 14 -2.08 -6.16 -14.94
C ILE A 14 -1.04 -7.08 -15.62
N THR A 15 0.23 -7.05 -15.18
CA THR A 15 1.31 -7.88 -15.76
C THR A 15 1.43 -9.24 -15.10
N THR A 16 1.00 -9.37 -13.85
CA THR A 16 1.07 -10.64 -13.13
C THR A 16 0.08 -11.66 -13.73
N ASP A 17 0.44 -12.93 -13.78
CA ASP A 17 -0.48 -13.98 -14.26
C ASP A 17 -1.31 -14.61 -13.13
N SER A 18 -0.71 -14.75 -11.94
CA SER A 18 -1.34 -15.36 -10.76
C SER A 18 -2.52 -14.52 -10.23
N GLU A 19 -3.72 -15.09 -10.21
CA GLU A 19 -4.91 -14.43 -9.65
C GLU A 19 -4.75 -14.12 -8.15
N PHE A 20 -4.10 -15.01 -7.39
CA PHE A 20 -3.85 -14.80 -5.97
C PHE A 20 -2.99 -13.55 -5.73
N GLU A 21 -1.91 -13.38 -6.49
CA GLU A 21 -1.04 -12.21 -6.38
C GLU A 21 -1.76 -10.93 -6.76
N LYS A 22 -2.64 -10.95 -7.78
CA LYS A 22 -3.49 -9.80 -8.13
C LYS A 22 -4.38 -9.37 -6.99
N PHE A 23 -5.09 -10.30 -6.35
CA PHE A 23 -5.95 -10.00 -5.22
C PHE A 23 -5.15 -9.52 -4.01
N LEU A 24 -3.97 -10.10 -3.76
CA LEU A 24 -3.09 -9.70 -2.67
C LEU A 24 -2.56 -8.27 -2.87
N LEU A 25 -2.07 -7.94 -4.06
CA LEU A 25 -1.61 -6.60 -4.44
C LEU A 25 -2.75 -5.57 -4.35
N ALA A 26 -3.95 -5.92 -4.83
CA ALA A 26 -5.13 -5.05 -4.74
C ALA A 26 -5.53 -4.81 -3.28
N GLY A 27 -5.54 -5.86 -2.44
CA GLY A 27 -5.83 -5.74 -1.02
C GLY A 27 -4.85 -4.83 -0.28
N PHE A 28 -3.55 -4.98 -0.53
CA PHE A 28 -2.54 -4.09 0.05
C PHE A 28 -2.64 -2.65 -0.45
N MET A 29 -2.95 -2.45 -1.73
CA MET A 29 -3.22 -1.11 -2.27
C MET A 29 -4.41 -0.48 -1.53
N ILE A 30 -5.54 -1.19 -1.41
CA ILE A 30 -6.73 -0.68 -0.72
C ILE A 30 -6.42 -0.34 0.74
N LEU A 31 -5.73 -1.23 1.47
CA LEU A 31 -5.36 -1.00 2.87
C LEU A 31 -4.56 0.29 3.05
N LEU A 32 -3.52 0.50 2.23
CA LEU A 32 -2.67 1.68 2.31
C LEU A 32 -3.43 2.96 1.93
N TYR A 33 -4.23 2.91 0.85
CA TYR A 33 -4.97 4.08 0.38
C TYR A 33 -6.15 4.45 1.28
N LEU A 34 -6.83 3.46 1.87
CA LEU A 34 -7.89 3.72 2.84
C LEU A 34 -7.32 4.45 4.07
N GLN A 35 -6.14 4.02 4.54
CA GLN A 35 -5.46 4.69 5.65
C GLN A 35 -5.05 6.13 5.29
N ILE A 36 -4.63 6.39 4.05
CA ILE A 36 -4.36 7.75 3.56
C ILE A 36 -5.65 8.58 3.49
N LEU A 37 -6.73 8.03 2.96
CA LEU A 37 -8.02 8.73 2.84
C LEU A 37 -8.60 9.10 4.21
N ILE A 38 -8.55 8.18 5.18
CA ILE A 38 -8.99 8.45 6.56
C ILE A 38 -8.17 9.58 7.16
N ASN A 39 -6.85 9.56 7.00
CA ASN A 39 -5.98 10.63 7.50
C ASN A 39 -6.24 11.98 6.82
N ILE A 40 -6.57 11.99 5.53
CA ILE A 40 -6.96 13.24 4.85
C ILE A 40 -8.31 13.73 5.40
N ALA A 41 -9.27 12.83 5.60
CA ALA A 41 -10.59 13.17 6.12
C ALA A 41 -10.51 13.76 7.54
N THR A 42 -9.63 13.24 8.40
CA THR A 42 -9.41 13.79 9.74
C THR A 42 -8.73 15.15 9.71
N VAL A 43 -7.73 15.37 8.84
CA VAL A 43 -7.06 16.67 8.67
C VAL A 43 -8.01 17.75 8.13
N VAL A 44 -8.91 17.38 7.22
CA VAL A 44 -9.93 18.29 6.67
C VAL A 44 -11.11 18.50 7.64
N GLY A 45 -11.16 17.76 8.76
CA GLY A 45 -12.18 17.90 9.80
C GLY A 45 -13.52 17.23 9.47
N LEU A 46 -13.55 16.30 8.51
CA LEU A 46 -14.74 15.51 8.16
C LEU A 46 -15.06 14.43 9.20
N ILE A 47 -14.04 13.92 9.87
CA ILE A 47 -14.10 12.85 10.87
C ILE A 47 -13.31 13.34 12.10
N PRO A 48 -13.74 13.04 13.35
CA PRO A 48 -12.95 13.34 14.53
C PRO A 48 -11.53 12.81 14.40
N LEU A 49 -10.56 13.54 14.99
CA LEU A 49 -9.15 13.21 14.91
C LEU A 49 -8.88 11.83 15.54
N THR A 50 -8.91 10.77 14.74
CA THR A 50 -8.42 9.45 15.11
C THR A 50 -6.90 9.48 15.02
N GLY A 51 -6.21 9.17 16.12
CA GLY A 51 -4.75 9.15 16.22
C GLY A 51 -4.10 8.01 15.43
N ASP A 52 -4.68 7.65 14.28
CA ASP A 52 -4.24 6.52 13.49
C ASP A 52 -2.94 6.85 12.76
N PRO A 53 -2.01 5.89 12.70
CA PRO A 53 -0.70 6.10 12.12
C PRO A 53 -0.80 6.25 10.58
N PHE A 54 -0.31 7.36 10.05
CA PHE A 54 -0.12 7.55 8.61
C PHE A 54 0.87 6.52 8.05
N PRO A 55 0.56 5.79 6.97
CA PRO A 55 1.50 4.85 6.38
C PRO A 55 2.78 5.59 5.95
N LEU A 56 3.94 5.12 6.41
CA LEU A 56 5.28 5.73 6.22
C LEU A 56 5.58 7.11 6.85
N LEU A 57 4.62 7.81 7.46
CA LEU A 57 4.86 9.14 8.07
C LEU A 57 4.55 9.21 9.57
N SER A 58 3.96 8.15 10.14
CA SER A 58 3.73 8.03 11.57
C SER A 58 4.99 7.64 12.35
N LEU A 59 5.21 8.29 13.49
CA LEU A 59 6.23 7.97 14.50
C LEU A 59 5.91 6.67 15.30
N GLY A 60 4.98 5.83 14.83
CA GLY A 60 4.65 4.54 15.43
C GLY A 60 5.54 3.41 14.90
N GLY A 61 6.48 2.93 15.72
CA GLY A 61 7.43 1.86 15.32
C GLY A 61 6.76 0.57 14.83
N SER A 62 5.62 0.18 15.41
CA SER A 62 4.84 -0.99 14.96
C SER A 62 4.24 -0.82 13.56
N SER A 63 3.76 0.38 13.24
CA SER A 63 3.22 0.69 11.91
C SER A 63 4.31 0.68 10.84
N ILE A 64 5.51 1.15 11.17
CA ILE A 64 6.66 1.09 10.27
C ILE A 64 6.98 -0.36 9.93
N ILE A 65 7.00 -1.27 10.92
CA ILE A 65 7.26 -2.70 10.68
C ILE A 65 6.15 -3.31 9.80
N ALA A 66 4.88 -3.06 10.12
CA ALA A 66 3.75 -3.59 9.34
C ALA A 66 3.79 -3.13 7.88
N VAL A 67 4.00 -1.84 7.65
CA VAL A 67 4.10 -1.27 6.31
C VAL A 67 5.33 -1.81 5.58
N SER A 68 6.48 -1.91 6.25
CA SER A 68 7.72 -2.48 5.65
C SER A 68 7.52 -3.92 5.19
N SER A 69 6.79 -4.73 5.96
CA SER A 69 6.43 -6.10 5.56
C SER A 69 5.57 -6.13 4.29
N ILE A 70 4.58 -5.23 4.19
CA ILE A 70 3.74 -5.08 2.98
C ILE A 70 4.61 -4.73 1.77
N PHE A 71 5.51 -3.75 1.91
CA PHE A 71 6.47 -3.38 0.86
C PHE A 71 7.37 -4.55 0.46
N GLY A 72 7.85 -5.34 1.42
CA GLY A 72 8.66 -6.53 1.15
C GLY A 72 7.92 -7.58 0.30
N ILE A 73 6.65 -7.83 0.60
CA ILE A 73 5.82 -8.77 -0.17
C ILE A 73 5.56 -8.25 -1.58
N ILE A 74 5.19 -6.97 -1.73
CA ILE A 74 4.98 -6.35 -3.05
C ILE A 74 6.26 -6.42 -3.89
N ASN A 75 7.43 -6.18 -3.27
CA ASN A 75 8.71 -6.24 -3.97
C ASN A 75 9.07 -7.67 -4.38
N ARG A 76 8.75 -8.69 -3.56
CA ARG A 76 8.93 -10.10 -3.94
C ARG A 76 8.13 -10.43 -5.20
N ILE A 77 6.85 -10.03 -5.24
CA ILE A 77 5.96 -10.24 -6.39
C ILE A 77 6.45 -9.47 -7.63
N PHE A 78 6.95 -8.25 -7.42
CA PHE A 78 7.55 -7.46 -8.50
C PHE A 78 8.76 -8.15 -9.11
N ILE A 79 9.68 -8.67 -8.28
CA ILE A 79 10.86 -9.40 -8.77
C ILE A 79 10.42 -10.66 -9.51
N GLU A 80 9.52 -11.46 -8.94
CA GLU A 80 9.05 -12.72 -9.53
C GLU A 80 8.42 -12.53 -10.92
N ASN A 81 7.58 -11.50 -11.08
CA ASN A 81 6.94 -11.19 -12.37
C ASN A 81 7.87 -10.45 -13.35
N ASN A 82 8.93 -9.79 -12.86
CA ASN A 82 9.90 -9.08 -13.70
C ASN A 82 11.14 -9.94 -14.05
N GLN A 83 11.24 -11.17 -13.51
CA GLN A 83 12.29 -12.17 -13.80
C GLN A 83 11.97 -13.07 -15.01
N VAL A 84 10.90 -12.80 -15.76
CA VAL A 84 10.57 -13.50 -17.01
C VAL A 84 11.07 -12.74 -18.25
N ILE A 85 12.19 -12.02 -18.12
CA ILE A 85 12.90 -11.42 -19.26
C ILE A 85 14.36 -11.87 -19.24
#